data_AF-A0A3S4M4S6-F1
#
_entry.id   AF-A0A3S4M4S6-F1
#
_cell.length_a   1.000
_cell.length_b   1.000
_cell.length_c   1.000
_cell.angle_alpha   90.00
_cell.angle_beta   90.00
_cell.angle_gamma   90.00
#
_symmetry.space_group_name_H-M   'P 1'
#
loop_
_entity.id
_entity.type
_entity.pdbx_description
1 polymer ?
#
loop_
_entity_poly.entity_id
_entity_poly.type
_entity_poly.pdbx_seq_one_letter_code
_entity_poly.pdbx_strand_id
1 'polypeptide(L)'
;MKKTEPPDYKRIYEDILRLEHPAKKEQCKSILCKKAFSVNDVIAINNIIFPNADKKTENINQRHRSYDKAAILEILDYQKKNQLTTAQLSRYFKLSRNSIVKWKKWFSI
;
A
#
# COMPACT_ATOMS: atom_id res chain seq x y z
N MET A 1 -24.31 9.55 -9.74
CA MET A 1 -22.82 9.51 -9.66
C MET A 1 -22.36 8.12 -10.07
N LYS A 2 -21.54 7.98 -11.11
CA LYS A 2 -20.99 6.67 -11.52
C LYS A 2 -20.03 6.19 -10.42
N LYS A 3 -20.25 5.00 -9.86
CA LYS A 3 -19.24 4.31 -9.05
C LYS A 3 -18.06 4.05 -9.98
N THR A 4 -16.96 4.76 -9.79
CA THR A 4 -15.68 4.38 -10.39
C THR A 4 -15.23 3.09 -9.70
N GLU A 5 -15.22 1.99 -10.44
CA GLU A 5 -14.65 0.75 -9.95
C GLU A 5 -13.16 0.99 -9.65
N PRO A 6 -12.65 0.50 -8.51
CA PRO A 6 -11.24 0.62 -8.22
C PRO A 6 -10.43 -0.11 -9.31
N PRO A 7 -9.25 0.41 -9.68
CA PRO A 7 -8.38 -0.28 -10.62
C PRO A 7 -8.08 -1.69 -10.15
N ASP A 8 -8.04 -2.65 -11.08
CA ASP A 8 -7.56 -4.01 -10.80
C ASP A 8 -6.03 -3.99 -10.67
N TYR A 9 -5.56 -3.57 -9.49
CA TYR A 9 -4.14 -3.44 -9.19
C TYR A 9 -3.38 -4.75 -9.42
N LYS A 10 -4.02 -5.90 -9.16
CA LYS A 10 -3.40 -7.19 -9.38
C LYS A 10 -3.04 -7.37 -10.85
N ARG A 11 -4.00 -7.17 -11.76
CA ARG A 11 -3.75 -7.24 -13.21
C ARG A 11 -2.69 -6.24 -13.66
N ILE A 12 -2.76 -5.00 -13.18
CA ILE A 12 -1.79 -3.96 -13.54
C ILE A 12 -0.36 -4.40 -13.18
N TYR A 13 -0.13 -4.92 -11.97
CA TYR A 13 1.19 -5.38 -11.58
C TYR A 13 1.61 -6.69 -12.26
N GLU A 14 0.67 -7.60 -12.56
CA GLU A 14 0.95 -8.79 -13.39
C GLU A 14 1.45 -8.39 -14.79
N ASP A 15 0.82 -7.39 -15.41
CA ASP A 15 1.23 -6.86 -16.71
C ASP A 15 2.60 -6.18 -16.64
N ILE A 16 2.84 -5.32 -15.63
CA ILE A 16 4.15 -4.68 -15.41
C ILE A 16 5.26 -5.73 -15.24
N LEU A 17 5.00 -6.77 -14.43
CA LEU A 17 5.97 -7.85 -14.22
C LEU A 17 6.19 -8.69 -15.48
N ARG A 18 5.17 -8.89 -16.30
CA ARG A 18 5.29 -9.63 -17.55
C ARG A 18 6.07 -8.85 -18.61
N LEU A 19 5.81 -7.55 -18.75
CA LEU A 19 6.35 -6.71 -19.83
C LEU A 19 7.73 -6.15 -19.50
N GLU A 20 7.92 -5.61 -18.30
CA GLU A 20 9.10 -4.80 -17.96
C GLU A 20 10.05 -5.52 -16.99
N HIS A 21 9.51 -6.34 -16.08
CA HIS A 21 10.26 -6.89 -14.96
C HIS A 21 10.07 -8.42 -14.72
N PRO A 22 10.28 -9.28 -15.74
CA PRO A 22 10.02 -10.72 -15.63
C PRO A 22 10.90 -11.38 -14.56
N ALA A 23 12.12 -10.89 -14.34
CA ALA A 23 13.03 -11.42 -13.33
C ALA A 23 12.53 -11.23 -11.88
N LYS A 24 11.63 -10.28 -11.63
CA LYS A 24 11.07 -10.00 -10.29
C LYS A 24 9.78 -10.76 -10.01
N LYS A 25 9.27 -11.50 -11.00
CA LYS A 25 7.98 -12.21 -10.90
C LYS A 25 7.95 -13.21 -9.75
N GLU A 26 9.03 -13.97 -9.55
CA GLU A 26 9.10 -14.95 -8.45
C GLU A 26 9.11 -14.27 -7.06
N GLN A 27 9.71 -13.08 -6.94
CA GLN A 27 9.69 -12.32 -5.67
C GLN A 27 8.29 -11.78 -5.34
N CYS A 28 7.52 -11.40 -6.36
CA CYS A 28 6.17 -10.85 -6.19
C CYS A 28 5.08 -11.94 -6.12
N LYS A 29 5.40 -13.21 -6.41
CA LYS A 29 4.44 -14.31 -6.51
C LYS A 29 3.64 -14.52 -5.24
N SER A 30 4.28 -14.43 -4.07
CA SER A 30 3.62 -14.54 -2.76
C SER A 30 2.55 -13.47 -2.53
N ILE A 31 2.71 -12.29 -3.13
CA ILE A 31 1.76 -11.18 -3.07
C ILE A 31 0.65 -11.38 -4.12
N LEU A 32 1.01 -11.74 -5.35
CA LEU A 32 0.06 -11.95 -6.46
C LEU A 32 -0.88 -13.15 -6.26
N CYS A 33 -0.45 -14.16 -5.51
CA CYS A 33 -1.28 -15.32 -5.18
C CYS A 33 -2.40 -15.02 -4.17
N LYS A 34 -2.40 -13.85 -3.52
CA LYS A 34 -3.47 -13.47 -2.58
C LYS A 34 -4.79 -13.26 -3.32
N LYS A 35 -5.89 -13.75 -2.71
CA LYS A 35 -7.25 -13.65 -3.26
C LYS A 35 -7.80 -12.22 -3.22
N ALA A 36 -7.47 -11.47 -2.16
CA ALA A 36 -7.77 -10.06 -2.03
C ALA A 36 -6.45 -9.28 -2.13
N PHE A 37 -6.38 -8.32 -3.05
CA PHE A 37 -5.22 -7.47 -3.22
C PHE A 37 -5.42 -6.21 -2.39
N SER A 38 -4.71 -6.12 -1.27
CA SER A 38 -4.89 -5.02 -0.33
C SER A 38 -4.01 -3.82 -0.68
N VAL A 39 -4.28 -2.66 -0.10
CA VAL A 39 -3.40 -1.48 -0.29
C VAL A 39 -1.99 -1.76 0.24
N ASN A 40 -1.87 -2.62 1.26
CA ASN A 40 -0.58 -3.03 1.77
C ASN A 40 0.18 -3.90 0.74
N ASP A 41 -0.54 -4.78 0.04
CA ASP A 41 0.02 -5.59 -1.05
C ASP A 41 0.49 -4.72 -2.21
N VAL A 42 -0.28 -3.68 -2.57
CA VAL A 42 0.10 -2.67 -3.58
C VAL A 42 1.39 -1.94 -3.17
N ILE A 43 1.50 -1.52 -1.91
CA ILE A 43 2.72 -0.83 -1.44
C ILE A 43 3.92 -1.80 -1.47
N ALA A 44 3.73 -3.04 -1.03
CA ALA A 44 4.78 -4.04 -0.98
C ALA A 44 5.29 -4.40 -2.38
N ILE A 45 4.39 -4.73 -3.31
CA ILE A 45 4.75 -5.09 -4.68
C ILE A 45 5.42 -3.92 -5.41
N ASN A 46 4.94 -2.69 -5.19
CA ASN A 46 5.54 -1.50 -5.77
C ASN A 46 6.98 -1.29 -5.29
N ASN A 47 7.27 -1.54 -4.01
CA ASN A 47 8.62 -1.42 -3.47
C ASN A 47 9.58 -2.51 -4.01
N ILE A 48 9.07 -3.72 -4.30
CA ILE A 48 9.88 -4.79 -4.91
C ILE A 48 10.19 -4.45 -6.37
N ILE A 49 9.20 -3.97 -7.12
CA ILE A 49 9.35 -3.64 -8.54
C ILE A 49 10.20 -2.37 -8.71
N PHE A 50 10.03 -1.36 -7.85
CA PHE A 50 10.70 -0.06 -7.94
C PHE A 50 11.46 0.30 -6.65
N PRO A 51 12.55 -0.44 -6.30
CA PRO A 51 13.25 -0.26 -5.03
C PRO A 51 14.05 1.05 -4.91
N ASN A 52 14.35 1.71 -6.05
CA ASN A 52 15.26 2.87 -6.12
C ASN A 52 14.57 4.15 -6.59
N ALA A 53 13.33 4.41 -6.16
CA ALA A 53 12.74 5.73 -6.36
C ALA A 53 13.58 6.77 -5.57
N ASP A 54 14.03 7.82 -6.24
CA ASP A 54 14.69 8.94 -5.58
C ASP A 54 13.72 9.61 -4.58
N LYS A 55 14.26 10.27 -3.55
CA LYS A 55 13.44 10.88 -2.47
C LYS A 55 12.33 11.79 -2.99
N LYS A 56 12.52 12.46 -4.13
CA LYS A 56 11.52 13.34 -4.73
C LYS A 56 10.35 12.52 -5.30
N THR A 57 10.65 11.46 -6.04
CA THR A 57 9.64 10.50 -6.54
C THR A 57 8.90 9.81 -5.40
N GLU A 58 9.59 9.41 -4.33
CA GLU A 58 8.92 8.83 -3.16
C GLU A 58 7.94 9.81 -2.49
N ASN A 59 8.32 11.09 -2.38
CA ASN A 59 7.46 12.11 -1.77
C ASN A 59 6.20 12.36 -2.62
N ILE A 60 6.36 12.45 -3.93
CA ILE A 60 5.25 12.62 -4.87
C ILE A 60 4.31 11.40 -4.81
N ASN A 61 4.87 10.20 -4.88
CA ASN A 61 4.10 8.96 -4.82
C ASN A 61 3.31 8.84 -3.50
N GLN A 62 3.89 9.22 -2.36
CA GLN A 62 3.18 9.25 -1.07
C GLN A 62 1.97 10.18 -1.09
N ARG A 63 2.07 11.35 -1.73
CA ARG A 63 0.99 12.33 -1.82
C ARG A 63 -0.16 11.88 -2.73
N HIS A 64 0.12 11.03 -3.71
CA HIS A 64 -0.88 10.52 -4.66
C HIS A 64 -1.62 9.28 -4.16
N ARG A 65 -1.30 8.76 -2.97
CA ARG A 65 -2.00 7.60 -2.42
C ARG A 65 -3.40 7.99 -1.96
N SER A 66 -4.41 7.38 -2.56
CA SER A 66 -5.79 7.44 -2.10
C SER A 66 -6.10 6.20 -1.27
N TYR A 67 -6.42 6.40 0.02
CA TYR A 67 -6.82 5.32 0.92
C TYR A 67 -8.33 5.31 1.06
N ASP A 68 -8.97 4.19 0.73
CA ASP A 68 -10.38 3.97 1.02
C ASP A 68 -10.60 3.54 2.48
N LYS A 69 -11.87 3.44 2.90
CA LYS A 69 -12.21 3.06 4.27
C LYS A 69 -11.63 1.69 4.65
N ALA A 70 -11.67 0.72 3.73
CA ALA A 70 -11.18 -0.63 3.99
C ALA A 70 -9.67 -0.63 4.23
N ALA A 71 -8.90 0.06 3.39
CA ALA A 71 -7.46 0.21 3.53
C ALA A 71 -7.07 0.90 4.84
N ILE A 72 -7.79 1.96 5.24
CA ILE A 72 -7.50 2.64 6.50
C ILE A 72 -7.71 1.70 7.69
N LEU A 73 -8.82 0.96 7.70
CA LEU A 73 -9.11 0.00 8.77
C LEU A 73 -8.08 -1.14 8.81
N GLU A 74 -7.64 -1.64 7.66
CA GLU A 74 -6.59 -2.66 7.56
C GLU A 74 -5.26 -2.15 8.14
N ILE A 75 -4.86 -0.90 7.85
CA ILE A 75 -3.65 -0.29 8.39
C ILE A 75 -3.73 -0.14 9.92
N LEU A 76 -4.88 0.30 10.45
CA LEU A 76 -5.10 0.44 11.89
C LEU A 76 -5.15 -0.92 12.60
N ASP A 77 -5.73 -1.94 11.97
CA ASP A 77 -5.76 -3.30 12.49
C ASP A 77 -4.35 -3.93 12.50
N TYR A 78 -3.55 -3.68 11.47
CA TYR A 78 -2.14 -4.07 11.43
C TYR A 78 -1.35 -3.47 12.61
N GLN A 79 -1.64 -2.22 13.00
CA GLN A 79 -1.04 -1.62 14.18
C GLN A 79 -1.33 -2.41 15.46
N LYS A 80 -2.59 -2.80 15.66
CA LYS A 80 -3.03 -3.56 16.85
C LYS A 80 -2.40 -4.96 16.87
N LYS A 81 -2.48 -5.68 15.75
CA LYS A 81 -1.95 -7.05 15.61
C LYS A 81 -0.44 -7.14 15.89
N ASN A 82 0.31 -6.14 15.47
CA ASN A 82 1.77 -6.10 15.62
C ASN A 82 2.25 -5.23 16.79
N GLN A 83 1.33 -4.72 17.62
CA GLN A 83 1.62 -3.86 18.77
C GLN A 83 2.54 -2.67 18.45
N LEU A 84 2.31 -2.03 17.29
CA LEU A 84 3.18 -0.97 16.79
C LEU A 84 2.80 0.40 17.37
N THR A 85 3.80 1.22 17.69
CA THR A 85 3.60 2.63 17.97
C THR A 85 3.18 3.38 16.70
N THR A 86 2.52 4.54 16.87
CA THR A 86 2.16 5.41 15.73
C THR A 86 3.39 5.81 14.91
N ALA A 87 4.55 5.98 15.54
CA ALA A 87 5.81 6.30 14.85
C ALA A 87 6.31 5.11 14.02
N GLN A 88 6.32 3.89 14.56
CA GLN A 88 6.71 2.69 13.81
C GLN A 88 5.75 2.43 12.64
N LEU A 89 4.45 2.54 12.87
CA LEU A 89 3.44 2.39 11.81
C LEU A 89 3.64 3.44 10.70
N SER A 90 3.89 4.69 11.09
CA SER A 90 4.16 5.78 10.13
C SER A 90 5.38 5.51 9.27
N ARG A 91 6.45 4.95 9.87
CA ARG A 91 7.68 4.61 9.15
C ARG A 91 7.47 3.43 8.20
N TYR A 92 6.74 2.41 8.64
CA TYR A 92 6.46 1.22 7.85
C TYR A 92 5.62 1.55 6.60
N PHE A 93 4.51 2.25 6.78
CA PHE A 93 3.62 2.62 5.68
C PHE A 93 4.05 3.89 4.93
N LYS A 94 5.12 4.56 5.35
CA LYS A 94 5.56 5.87 4.85
C LYS A 94 4.42 6.90 4.88
N LEU A 95 3.74 6.97 6.03
CA LEU A 95 2.61 7.86 6.29
C LEU A 95 3.01 8.98 7.25
N SER A 96 2.27 10.09 7.24
CA SER A 96 2.43 11.09 8.30
C SER A 96 1.80 10.58 9.60
N ARG A 97 2.46 10.85 10.74
CA ARG A 97 1.89 10.55 12.07
C ARG A 97 0.52 11.22 12.25
N ASN A 98 0.36 12.43 11.71
CA ASN A 98 -0.88 13.19 11.76
C ASN A 98 -2.02 12.49 10.99
N SER A 99 -1.72 11.85 9.86
CA SER A 99 -2.70 11.06 9.09
C SER A 99 -3.24 9.91 9.93
N ILE A 100 -2.36 9.16 10.60
CA ILE A 100 -2.74 8.03 11.46
C ILE A 100 -3.59 8.51 12.64
N VAL A 101 -3.18 9.60 13.31
CA VAL A 101 -3.94 10.20 14.41
C VAL A 101 -5.33 10.63 13.94
N LYS A 102 -5.43 11.24 12.75
CA LYS A 102 -6.71 11.66 12.17
C LYS A 102 -7.61 10.45 11.87
N TRP A 103 -7.05 9.39 11.30
CA TRP A 103 -7.78 8.15 11.03
C TRP A 103 -8.30 7.49 12.30
N LYS A 104 -7.47 7.38 13.35
CA LYS A 104 -7.91 6.86 14.66
C LYS A 104 -9.09 7.63 15.22
N LYS A 105 -9.06 8.97 15.14
CA LYS A 105 -10.19 9.83 15.54
C LYS A 105 -11.44 9.58 14.70
N TRP A 106 -11.30 9.45 13.39
CA TRP A 106 -12.44 9.21 12.48
C TRP A 106 -13.10 7.85 12.68
N PHE A 107 -12.33 6.83 13.04
CA PHE A 107 -12.83 5.48 13.26
C PHE A 107 -13.02 5.11 14.73
N SER A 108 -12.79 6.06 15.65
CA SER A 108 -12.88 5.88 17.11
C SER A 108 -12.11 4.65 17.62
N ILE A 109 -10.91 4.44 17.09
CA ILE A 109 -9.99 3.31 17.40
C ILE A 109 -8.80 3.77 18.23
#